data_AF-A0A9R1D765-F1
#
_entry.id   AF-A0A9R1D765-F1
#
_cell.length_a   1.000
_cell.length_b   1.000
_cell.length_c   1.000
_cell.angle_alpha   90.00
_cell.angle_beta   90.00
_cell.angle_gamma   90.00
#
_symmetry.space_group_name_H-M   'P 1'
#
loop_
_entity.id
_entity.type
_entity.pdbx_description
1 polymer ?
#
loop_
_entity_poly.entity_id
_entity_poly.type
_entity_poly.pdbx_seq_one_letter_code
_entity_poly.pdbx_strand_id
1 'polypeptide(L)'
;MTVVMMVMGDGGLPPTAALVAKLGGGQPGDYTMPGMALHLVYGVIAGIVFAVGVPLVGLSLGSLGVAIGIGLVYGIVLMIGGMMFWMRTIMEMEPDRDTMMMFGTVHVIYGVVLGAFLGAGIIA
;
A
#
# COMPACT_ATOMS: atom_id res chain seq x y z
N MET A 1 -23.18 -0.10 -0.67
CA MET A 1 -22.49 -1.22 -0.02
C MET A 1 -22.30 -2.33 -1.05
N THR A 2 -21.09 -2.51 -1.60
CA THR A 2 -20.80 -3.65 -2.50
C THR A 2 -20.47 -4.88 -1.67
N VAL A 3 -20.56 -6.09 -2.26
CA VAL A 3 -20.22 -7.36 -1.58
C VAL A 3 -18.82 -7.32 -0.97
N VAL A 4 -17.87 -6.67 -1.64
CA VAL A 4 -16.50 -6.47 -1.15
C VAL A 4 -16.46 -5.64 0.14
N MET A 5 -17.22 -4.54 0.22
CA MET A 5 -17.30 -3.69 1.42
C MET A 5 -17.98 -4.42 2.60
N MET A 6 -18.93 -5.31 2.33
CA MET A 6 -19.58 -6.12 3.37
C MET A 6 -18.64 -7.18 3.97
N VAL A 7 -17.69 -7.70 3.19
CA VAL A 7 -16.72 -8.71 3.66
C VAL A 7 -15.56 -8.08 4.44
N MET A 8 -15.16 -6.85 4.09
CA MET A 8 -14.04 -6.14 4.75
C MET A 8 -14.47 -5.33 5.99
N GLY A 9 -15.78 -5.06 6.17
CA GLY A 9 -16.30 -4.23 7.25
C GLY A 9 -15.88 -2.75 7.16
N ASP A 10 -16.23 -1.96 8.17
CA ASP A 10 -15.85 -0.53 8.25
C ASP A 10 -14.32 -0.31 8.37
N GLY A 11 -13.57 -1.37 8.69
CA GLY A 11 -12.10 -1.42 8.64
C GLY A 11 -11.51 -1.63 7.23
N GLY A 12 -12.35 -1.74 6.20
CA GLY A 12 -11.92 -1.91 4.81
C GLY A 12 -11.49 -0.63 4.10
N LEU A 13 -11.63 0.53 4.74
CA LEU A 13 -11.21 1.81 4.15
C LEU A 13 -9.69 1.96 4.24
N PRO A 14 -9.01 2.33 3.14
CA PRO A 14 -7.59 2.62 3.22
C PRO A 14 -7.37 3.87 4.09
N PRO A 15 -6.23 3.98 4.79
CA PRO A 15 -5.93 5.12 5.65
C PRO A 15 -5.97 6.47 4.93
N THR A 16 -5.84 6.46 3.61
CA THR A 16 -6.00 7.64 2.75
C THR A 16 -7.39 8.27 2.85
N ALA A 17 -8.45 7.53 3.20
CA ALA A 17 -9.76 8.11 3.50
C ALA A 17 -9.71 9.03 4.74
N ALA A 18 -8.98 8.61 5.78
CA ALA A 18 -8.74 9.44 6.96
C ALA A 18 -7.84 10.63 6.65
N LEU A 19 -6.87 10.48 5.74
CA LEU A 19 -6.02 11.61 5.30
C LEU A 19 -6.86 12.67 4.57
N VAL A 20 -7.73 12.25 3.66
CA VAL A 20 -8.64 13.17 2.96
C VAL A 20 -9.59 13.83 3.96
N ALA A 21 -10.13 13.09 4.93
CA ALA A 21 -10.97 13.64 5.98
C ALA A 21 -10.23 14.67 6.85
N LYS A 22 -8.96 14.42 7.22
CA LYS A 22 -8.13 15.37 7.98
C LYS A 22 -7.96 16.70 7.23
N LEU A 23 -7.90 16.68 5.90
CA LEU A 23 -7.72 17.87 5.06
C LEU A 23 -9.05 18.56 4.69
N GLY A 24 -10.10 17.78 4.43
CA GLY A 24 -11.41 18.26 3.98
C GLY A 24 -12.40 18.54 5.10
N GLY A 25 -12.15 18.03 6.31
CA GLY A 25 -13.09 18.04 7.44
C GLY A 25 -14.21 16.99 7.27
N GLY A 26 -14.70 16.44 8.37
CA GLY A 26 -15.72 15.37 8.37
C GLY A 26 -15.14 14.03 8.85
N GLN A 27 -15.85 12.93 8.60
CA GLN A 27 -15.44 11.60 9.01
C GLN A 27 -14.81 10.82 7.85
N PRO A 28 -13.88 9.87 8.10
CA PRO A 28 -13.26 9.06 7.04
C PRO A 28 -14.26 8.37 6.11
N GLY A 29 -15.41 7.93 6.65
CA GLY A 29 -16.49 7.31 5.88
C GLY A 29 -17.05 8.20 4.77
N ASP A 30 -17.09 9.52 4.99
CA ASP A 30 -17.56 10.52 4.01
C ASP A 30 -16.64 10.58 2.78
N TYR A 31 -15.39 10.13 2.93
CA TYR A 31 -14.34 10.19 1.91
C TYR A 31 -13.91 8.82 1.40
N THR A 32 -14.80 7.83 1.44
CA THR A 32 -14.52 6.45 0.96
C THR A 32 -13.96 6.44 -0.47
N MET A 33 -14.69 7.02 -1.43
CA MET A 33 -14.28 7.02 -2.85
C MET A 33 -13.00 7.87 -3.09
N PRO A 34 -12.90 9.12 -2.59
CA PRO A 34 -11.67 9.89 -2.68
C PRO A 34 -10.46 9.19 -2.03
N GLY A 35 -10.64 8.57 -0.87
CA GLY A 35 -9.61 7.82 -0.17
C GLY A 35 -9.12 6.63 -0.98
N MET A 36 -10.03 5.85 -1.57
CA MET A 36 -9.68 4.75 -2.47
C MET A 36 -8.91 5.22 -3.70
N ALA A 37 -9.38 6.29 -4.34
CA ALA A 37 -8.70 6.86 -5.50
C ALA A 37 -7.26 7.31 -5.14
N LEU A 38 -7.10 7.99 -4.02
CA LEU A 38 -5.79 8.40 -3.53
C LEU A 38 -4.89 7.19 -3.22
N HIS A 39 -5.44 6.13 -2.62
CA HIS A 39 -4.70 4.92 -2.32
C HIS A 39 -4.18 4.24 -3.60
N LEU A 40 -5.02 4.17 -4.64
CA LEU A 40 -4.63 3.63 -5.94
C LEU A 40 -3.50 4.45 -6.57
N VAL A 41 -3.60 5.78 -6.54
CA VAL A 41 -2.52 6.66 -7.03
C VAL A 41 -1.23 6.42 -6.27
N TYR A 42 -1.28 6.32 -4.93
CA TYR A 42 -0.13 5.96 -4.11
C TYR A 42 0.47 4.61 -4.50
N GLY A 43 -0.38 3.58 -4.71
CA GLY A 43 0.05 2.25 -5.13
C GLY A 43 0.71 2.26 -6.51
N VAL A 44 0.22 3.04 -7.47
CA VAL A 44 0.83 3.17 -8.80
C VAL A 44 2.19 3.87 -8.69
N ILE A 45 2.26 4.99 -7.97
CA ILE A 45 3.52 5.73 -7.77
C ILE A 45 4.54 4.84 -7.06
N ALA A 46 4.13 4.12 -6.00
CA ALA A 46 5.00 3.18 -5.31
C ALA A 46 5.51 2.08 -6.24
N GLY A 47 4.68 1.58 -7.16
CA GLY A 47 5.09 0.60 -8.17
C GLY A 47 6.14 1.14 -9.14
N ILE A 48 5.95 2.37 -9.61
CA ILE A 48 6.91 3.07 -10.47
C ILE A 48 8.24 3.29 -9.74
N VAL A 49 8.19 3.75 -8.48
CA VAL A 49 9.37 3.94 -7.63
C VAL A 49 10.12 2.63 -7.45
N PHE A 50 9.44 1.50 -7.28
CA PHE A 50 10.08 0.20 -7.22
C PHE A 50 10.73 -0.19 -8.55
N ALA A 51 9.96 -0.14 -9.65
CA ALA A 51 10.41 -0.57 -10.97
C ALA A 51 11.64 0.19 -11.46
N VAL A 52 11.67 1.51 -11.21
CA VAL A 52 12.79 2.38 -11.61
C VAL A 52 13.88 2.42 -10.53
N GLY A 53 13.50 2.47 -9.26
CA GLY A 53 14.42 2.64 -8.14
C GLY A 53 15.33 1.45 -7.92
N VAL A 54 14.83 0.21 -8.08
CA VAL A 54 15.64 -1.00 -7.88
C VAL A 54 16.85 -1.03 -8.85
N PRO A 55 16.69 -0.83 -10.17
CA PRO A 55 17.83 -0.67 -11.08
C PRO A 55 18.76 0.50 -10.73
N LEU A 56 18.20 1.65 -10.34
CA LEU A 56 18.99 2.86 -10.03
C LEU A 56 19.93 2.67 -8.84
N VAL A 57 19.60 1.79 -7.90
CA VAL A 57 20.47 1.44 -6.77
C VAL A 57 21.38 0.24 -7.06
N GLY A 58 21.48 -0.19 -8.32
CA GLY A 58 22.39 -1.25 -8.77
C GLY A 58 21.88 -2.67 -8.53
N LEU A 59 20.59 -2.85 -8.21
CA LEU A 59 19.97 -4.16 -8.04
C LEU A 59 19.29 -4.62 -9.34
N SER A 60 19.18 -5.93 -9.53
CA SER A 60 18.55 -6.52 -10.72
C SER A 60 17.27 -7.25 -10.38
N LEU A 61 16.25 -7.07 -11.22
CA LEU A 61 14.98 -7.82 -11.18
C LEU A 61 14.99 -9.03 -12.13
N GLY A 62 16.10 -9.33 -12.82
CA GLY A 62 16.16 -10.39 -13.85
C GLY A 62 16.07 -11.82 -13.32
N SER A 63 16.18 -12.03 -12.01
CA SER A 63 15.91 -13.31 -11.35
C SER A 63 14.59 -13.23 -10.61
N LEU A 64 13.65 -14.12 -10.95
CA LEU A 64 12.31 -14.14 -10.34
C LEU A 64 12.37 -14.23 -8.81
N GLY A 65 13.22 -15.11 -8.27
CA GLY A 65 13.37 -15.26 -6.81
C GLY A 65 13.91 -14.00 -6.14
N VAL A 66 14.87 -13.33 -6.79
CA VAL A 66 15.44 -12.07 -6.29
C VAL A 66 14.40 -10.95 -6.37
N ALA A 67 13.68 -10.84 -7.48
CA ALA A 67 12.63 -9.84 -7.68
C ALA A 67 11.50 -9.96 -6.65
N ILE A 68 11.05 -11.18 -6.37
CA ILE A 68 10.07 -11.47 -5.30
C ILE A 68 10.63 -11.08 -3.93
N GLY A 69 11.88 -11.43 -3.64
CA GLY A 69 12.52 -11.10 -2.35
C GLY A 69 12.64 -9.60 -2.13
N ILE A 70 13.10 -8.85 -3.13
CA ILE A 70 13.18 -7.37 -3.07
C ILE A 70 11.77 -6.78 -2.97
N GLY A 71 10.81 -7.32 -3.72
CA GLY A 71 9.40 -6.92 -3.65
C GLY A 71 8.80 -7.10 -2.25
N LEU A 72 9.07 -8.22 -1.58
CA LEU A 72 8.67 -8.45 -0.19
C LEU A 72 9.25 -7.40 0.76
N VAL A 73 10.56 -7.15 0.68
CA VAL A 73 11.22 -6.12 1.51
C VAL A 73 10.59 -4.75 1.25
N TYR A 74 10.34 -4.41 -0.01
CA TYR A 74 9.70 -3.16 -0.38
C TYR A 74 8.27 -3.04 0.18
N GLY A 75 7.47 -4.10 0.09
CA GLY A 75 6.14 -4.15 0.70
C GLY A 75 6.17 -3.91 2.21
N ILE A 76 7.14 -4.49 2.92
CA ILE A 76 7.35 -4.26 4.36
C ILE A 76 7.72 -2.79 4.63
N VAL A 77 8.60 -2.20 3.82
CA VAL A 77 8.96 -0.79 3.96
C VAL A 77 7.74 0.12 3.75
N LEU A 78 6.93 -0.14 2.73
CA LEU A 78 5.67 0.60 2.50
C LEU A 78 4.69 0.42 3.65
N MET A 79 4.56 -0.79 4.20
CA MET A 79 3.75 -1.06 5.38
C MET A 79 4.19 -0.19 6.57
N ILE A 80 5.50 -0.17 6.87
CA ILE A 80 6.06 0.62 7.97
C ILE A 80 5.83 2.12 7.72
N GLY A 81 6.07 2.60 6.50
CA GLY A 81 5.80 4.00 6.14
C GLY A 81 4.32 4.36 6.29
N GLY A 82 3.41 3.49 5.85
CA GLY A 82 1.97 3.66 6.03
C GLY A 82 1.57 3.77 7.50
N MET A 83 2.06 2.88 8.35
CA MET A 83 1.67 2.89 9.77
C MET A 83 2.38 3.97 10.59
N MET A 84 3.70 4.05 10.48
CA MET A 84 4.50 4.94 11.34
C MET A 84 4.46 6.39 10.88
N PHE A 85 4.60 6.62 9.58
CA PHE A 85 4.61 7.98 9.04
C PHE A 85 3.18 8.46 8.79
N TRP A 86 2.40 7.77 7.96
CA TRP A 86 1.06 8.27 7.61
C TRP A 86 0.06 8.19 8.76
N MET A 87 -0.16 7.01 9.35
CA MET A 87 -1.17 6.87 10.42
C MET A 87 -0.73 7.60 11.69
N ARG A 88 0.38 7.17 12.30
CA ARG A 88 0.78 7.68 13.62
C ARG A 88 1.25 9.12 13.61
N THR A 89 2.07 9.51 12.63
CA THR A 89 2.69 10.85 12.63
C THR A 89 1.79 11.89 11.97
N ILE A 90 1.33 11.64 10.74
CA ILE A 90 0.57 12.65 9.98
C ILE A 90 -0.90 12.68 10.40
N MET A 91 -1.54 11.52 10.57
CA MET A 91 -2.96 11.45 10.93
C MET A 91 -3.21 11.39 12.42
N GLU A 92 -2.17 11.19 13.24
CA GLU A 92 -2.29 11.01 14.71
C GLU A 92 -3.25 9.87 15.05
N MET A 93 -3.23 8.83 14.21
CA MET A 93 -4.06 7.64 14.29
C MET A 93 -3.20 6.46 14.76
N GLU A 94 -3.59 5.86 15.87
CA GLU A 94 -3.01 4.59 16.33
C GLU A 94 -3.78 3.43 15.72
N PRO A 95 -3.15 2.61 14.83
CA PRO A 95 -3.82 1.46 14.26
C PRO A 95 -4.00 0.36 15.30
N ASP A 96 -5.21 -0.19 15.36
CA ASP A 96 -5.49 -1.37 16.18
C ASP A 96 -4.88 -2.65 15.56
N ARG A 97 -5.00 -3.76 16.28
CA ARG A 97 -4.43 -5.05 15.86
C ARG A 97 -4.94 -5.49 14.49
N ASP A 98 -6.23 -5.36 14.25
CA ASP A 98 -6.88 -5.85 13.04
C ASP A 98 -6.46 -4.99 11.84
N THR A 99 -6.39 -3.67 12.03
CA THR A 99 -5.85 -2.73 11.04
C THR A 99 -4.40 -3.05 10.72
N MET A 100 -3.54 -3.26 11.73
CA MET A 100 -2.13 -3.61 11.51
C MET A 100 -1.98 -4.93 10.74
N MET A 101 -2.76 -5.95 11.07
CA MET A 101 -2.73 -7.25 10.39
C MET A 101 -3.19 -7.14 8.94
N MET A 102 -4.34 -6.50 8.70
CA MET A 102 -4.88 -6.33 7.35
C MET A 102 -3.92 -5.48 6.50
N PHE A 103 -3.51 -4.32 7.02
CA PHE A 103 -2.62 -3.39 6.32
C PHE A 103 -1.27 -4.03 6.00
N GLY A 104 -0.69 -4.77 6.95
CA GLY A 104 0.53 -5.53 6.70
C GLY A 104 0.37 -6.63 5.66
N THR A 105 -0.71 -7.39 5.74
CA THR A 105 -0.98 -8.49 4.79
C THR A 105 -1.10 -7.97 3.36
N VAL A 106 -1.89 -6.92 3.13
CA VAL A 106 -2.07 -6.39 1.77
C VAL A 106 -0.79 -5.78 1.20
N HIS A 107 0.06 -5.16 2.03
CA HIS A 107 1.33 -4.59 1.56
C HIS A 107 2.37 -5.66 1.25
N VAL A 108 2.40 -6.75 2.04
CA VAL A 108 3.24 -7.92 1.75
C VAL A 108 2.81 -8.57 0.44
N ILE A 109 1.50 -8.81 0.26
CA ILE A 109 0.96 -9.36 -0.99
C ILE A 109 1.29 -8.45 -2.16
N TYR A 110 1.04 -7.15 -2.03
CA TYR A 110 1.36 -6.16 -3.06
C TYR A 110 2.84 -6.22 -3.46
N GLY A 111 3.76 -6.20 -2.49
CA GLY A 111 5.20 -6.25 -2.76
C GLY A 111 5.64 -7.53 -3.47
N VAL A 112 5.18 -8.69 -2.98
CA VAL A 112 5.48 -10.00 -3.58
C VAL A 112 4.95 -10.08 -5.01
N VAL A 113 3.69 -9.69 -5.24
CA VAL A 113 3.06 -9.72 -6.56
C VAL A 113 3.74 -8.76 -7.51
N LEU A 114 4.07 -7.54 -7.06
CA LEU A 114 4.80 -6.55 -7.86
C LEU A 114 6.18 -7.07 -8.29
N GLY A 115 6.93 -7.64 -7.33
CA GLY A 115 8.24 -8.25 -7.60
C GLY A 115 8.14 -9.41 -8.59
N ALA A 116 7.17 -10.31 -8.41
CA ALA A 116 6.93 -11.41 -9.33
C ALA A 116 6.55 -10.91 -10.74
N PHE A 117 5.67 -9.92 -10.81
CA PHE A 117 5.15 -9.38 -12.07
C PHE A 117 6.25 -8.76 -12.92
N LEU A 118 7.10 -7.93 -12.32
CA LEU A 118 8.24 -7.31 -13.01
C LEU A 118 9.36 -8.32 -13.28
N GLY A 119 9.66 -9.20 -12.33
CA GLY A 119 10.68 -10.25 -12.50
C GLY A 119 10.32 -11.29 -13.56
N ALA A 120 9.03 -11.49 -13.84
CA ALA A 120 8.54 -12.33 -14.93
C ALA A 120 8.56 -11.64 -16.31
N GLY A 121 8.91 -10.35 -16.37
CA GLY A 121 8.95 -9.59 -17.63
C GLY A 121 7.58 -9.28 -18.22
N ILE A 122 6.51 -9.30 -17.40
CA ILE A 122 5.15 -8.98 -17.89
C ILE A 122 5.08 -7.52 -18.35
N ILE A 123 5.87 -6.65 -17.71
CA ILE A 123 6.19 -5.32 -18.21
C ILE A 123 7.70 -5.15 -18.01
N ALA A 124 8.46 -5.34 -19.09
CA ALA A 124 9.89 -5.06 -19.21
C ALA A 124 10.21 -4.67 -20.65
#